data_AF-A0A5E7KH31-F1
#
_entry.id   AF-A0A5E7KH31-F1
#
_cell.length_a   1.000
_cell.length_b   1.000
_cell.length_c   1.000
_cell.angle_alpha   90.00
_cell.angle_beta   90.00
_cell.angle_gamma   90.00
#
_symmetry.space_group_name_H-M   'P 1'
#
loop_
_entity.id
_entity.type
_entity.pdbx_description
1 polymer ?
#
loop_
_entity_poly.entity_id
_entity_poly.type
_entity_poly.pdbx_seq_one_letter_code
_entity_poly.pdbx_strand_id
1 'polypeptide(L)'
;MGKSGGKGLSLARRLYASRTLGLALGLLCVSAAMYPFDPAPWVWGLMVFNGVFWPHVAYQLARRAKVPLHAEHRNNLVDAFIGGFWVAAMQFNPLPSAATLSMMAMNNVAIGGLRFLLVGVVAQILGMGVGGLVFTPTFIPSTTPLQMFACMPLLIVYPLTLGWLCFRQATTLGRQNRELLALSRTDSLTGLLNHGAWKDQLEVEFQRCQRQQQGGAIALIDIDHFKIINDTYGHVAGDIVLRHLSKMLKQNLRATDVAGRYGGDEFCVILPDLPLNGAAAAMEALRDRFASLGYEQSPGLKVSLSIGLAAFDPTHTDATLWLNDADQALYEAKTTGRNRVICRSNGMPYHELLDPV
;
A
#
# COMPACT_ATOMS: atom_id res chain seq x y z
N MET A 1 -10.92 9.83 -19.15
CA MET A 1 -12.04 9.64 -18.19
C MET A 1 -12.44 8.17 -18.18
N GLY A 2 -12.58 7.49 -17.02
CA GLY A 2 -13.28 6.19 -17.00
C GLY A 2 -12.79 5.04 -16.10
N LYS A 3 -11.74 5.14 -15.28
CA LYS A 3 -11.31 4.03 -14.38
C LYS A 3 -11.76 4.13 -12.92
N SER A 4 -12.42 5.22 -12.51
CA SER A 4 -12.92 5.41 -11.13
C SER A 4 -14.30 4.75 -10.89
N GLY A 5 -15.11 4.55 -11.94
CA GLY A 5 -16.47 4.00 -11.83
C GLY A 5 -16.54 2.56 -11.28
N GLY A 6 -15.59 1.70 -11.64
CA GLY A 6 -15.60 0.28 -11.25
C GLY A 6 -15.38 0.03 -9.76
N LYS A 7 -14.56 0.86 -9.09
CA LYS A 7 -14.29 0.71 -7.65
C LYS A 7 -15.50 1.11 -6.80
N GLY A 8 -16.20 2.19 -7.16
CA GLY A 8 -17.39 2.66 -6.44
C GLY A 8 -18.59 1.70 -6.51
N LEU A 9 -18.81 1.06 -7.67
CA LEU A 9 -19.84 0.04 -7.85
C LEU A 9 -19.58 -1.24 -7.03
N SER A 10 -18.31 -1.64 -6.91
CA SER A 10 -17.94 -2.80 -6.08
C SER A 10 -18.19 -2.56 -4.59
N LEU A 11 -17.99 -1.32 -4.13
CA LEU A 11 -18.22 -0.90 -2.75
C LEU A 11 -19.73 -0.87 -2.44
N ALA A 12 -20.54 -0.24 -3.31
CA ALA A 12 -21.99 -0.16 -3.15
C ALA A 12 -22.65 -1.55 -3.11
N ARG A 13 -22.22 -2.49 -3.96
CA ARG A 13 -22.74 -3.87 -3.96
C ARG A 13 -22.42 -4.63 -2.66
N ARG A 14 -21.24 -4.38 -2.07
CA ARG A 14 -20.82 -5.01 -0.81
C ARG A 14 -21.57 -4.44 0.38
N LEU A 15 -21.70 -3.11 0.45
CA LEU A 15 -22.46 -2.41 1.50
C LEU A 15 -23.96 -2.74 1.45
N TYR A 16 -24.49 -2.96 0.24
CA TYR A 16 -25.86 -3.40 0.07
C TYR A 16 -26.14 -4.74 0.76
N ALA A 17 -25.24 -5.73 0.65
CA ALA A 17 -25.42 -7.03 1.28
C ALA A 17 -25.43 -6.92 2.82
N SER A 18 -24.46 -6.19 3.40
CA SER A 18 -24.42 -5.99 4.85
C SER A 18 -25.58 -5.15 5.37
N ARG A 19 -25.99 -4.09 4.65
CA ARG A 19 -27.14 -3.25 5.01
C ARG A 19 -28.45 -4.04 4.98
N THR A 20 -28.68 -4.84 3.92
CA THR A 20 -29.90 -5.66 3.79
C THR A 20 -30.00 -6.66 4.94
N LEU A 21 -28.91 -7.36 5.26
CA LEU A 21 -28.89 -8.29 6.38
C LEU A 21 -29.12 -7.57 7.72
N GLY A 22 -28.40 -6.47 7.97
CA GLY A 22 -28.52 -5.70 9.21
C GLY A 22 -29.93 -5.15 9.44
N LEU A 23 -30.55 -4.55 8.41
CA LEU A 23 -31.90 -4.01 8.50
C LEU A 23 -32.98 -5.09 8.56
N ALA A 24 -32.78 -6.26 7.92
CA ALA A 24 -33.70 -7.39 8.07
C ALA A 24 -33.67 -7.99 9.49
N LEU A 25 -32.48 -8.15 10.08
CA LEU A 25 -32.34 -8.59 11.47
C LEU A 25 -32.81 -7.50 12.46
N GLY A 26 -32.57 -6.23 12.13
CA GLY A 26 -33.10 -5.08 12.85
C GLY A 26 -34.62 -5.05 12.86
N LEU A 27 -35.27 -5.35 11.74
CA LEU A 27 -36.74 -5.45 11.64
C LEU A 27 -37.30 -6.47 12.63
N LEU A 28 -36.68 -7.63 12.78
CA LEU A 28 -37.11 -8.64 13.75
C LEU A 28 -37.02 -8.11 15.19
N CYS A 29 -35.88 -7.49 15.54
CA CYS A 29 -35.64 -6.94 16.87
C CYS A 29 -36.60 -5.76 17.19
N VAL A 30 -36.81 -4.83 16.25
CA VAL A 30 -37.73 -3.70 16.40
C VAL A 30 -39.18 -4.16 16.44
N SER A 31 -39.60 -5.10 15.58
CA SER A 31 -40.97 -5.61 15.58
C SER A 31 -41.32 -6.31 16.89
N ALA A 32 -40.41 -7.14 17.43
CA ALA A 32 -40.60 -7.79 18.72
C ALA A 32 -40.66 -6.80 19.89
N ALA A 33 -39.90 -5.69 19.81
CA ALA A 33 -39.93 -4.64 20.81
C ALA A 33 -41.21 -3.79 20.75
N MET A 34 -41.75 -3.55 19.55
CA MET A 34 -42.96 -2.76 19.33
C MET A 34 -44.26 -3.55 19.56
N TYR A 35 -44.24 -4.87 19.36
CA TYR A 35 -45.42 -5.74 19.46
C TYR A 35 -46.28 -5.55 20.73
N PRO A 36 -45.71 -5.39 21.94
CA PRO A 36 -46.51 -5.21 23.16
C PRO A 36 -47.30 -3.90 23.22
N PHE A 37 -47.00 -2.91 22.37
CA PHE A 37 -47.63 -1.59 22.38
C PHE A 37 -48.78 -1.45 21.37
N ASP A 38 -49.19 -2.55 20.73
CA ASP A 38 -50.24 -2.60 19.69
C ASP A 38 -50.13 -1.45 18.68
N PRO A 39 -49.00 -1.37 17.93
CA PRO A 39 -48.69 -0.21 17.13
C PRO A 39 -49.67 -0.07 15.96
N ALA A 40 -50.05 1.18 15.67
CA ALA A 40 -50.96 1.49 14.58
C ALA A 40 -50.46 0.93 13.22
N PRO A 41 -51.36 0.61 12.27
CA PRO A 41 -50.99 -0.02 11.00
C PRO A 41 -49.91 0.73 10.18
N TRP A 42 -49.88 2.06 10.28
CA TRP A 42 -48.85 2.86 9.60
C TRP A 42 -47.44 2.61 10.15
N VAL A 43 -47.30 2.29 11.44
CA VAL A 43 -46.02 1.98 12.09
C VAL A 43 -45.49 0.65 11.55
N TRP A 44 -46.36 -0.35 11.39
CA TRP A 44 -46.02 -1.61 10.73
C TRP A 44 -45.53 -1.38 9.30
N GLY A 45 -46.24 -0.56 8.53
CA GLY A 45 -45.82 -0.16 7.18
C GLY A 45 -44.43 0.50 7.17
N LEU A 46 -44.16 1.38 8.13
CA LEU A 46 -42.86 2.05 8.28
C LEU A 46 -41.73 1.08 8.65
N MET A 47 -41.97 0.14 9.57
CA MET A 47 -41.00 -0.91 9.93
C MET A 47 -40.66 -1.78 8.71
N VAL A 48 -41.67 -2.25 7.97
CA VAL A 48 -41.46 -3.06 6.76
C VAL A 48 -40.72 -2.27 5.69
N PHE A 49 -41.09 -0.99 5.49
CA PHE A 49 -40.36 -0.11 4.56
C PHE A 49 -38.88 0.00 4.93
N ASN A 50 -38.57 0.25 6.20
CA ASN A 50 -37.20 0.40 6.65
C ASN A 50 -36.39 -0.92 6.60
N GLY A 51 -36.99 -2.03 7.03
CA GLY A 51 -36.30 -3.32 7.10
C GLY A 51 -36.07 -3.98 5.74
N VAL A 52 -37.01 -3.81 4.80
CA VAL A 52 -37.03 -4.55 3.52
C VAL A 52 -36.77 -3.63 2.34
N PHE A 53 -37.50 -2.54 2.19
CA PHE A 53 -37.47 -1.73 0.97
C PHE A 53 -36.32 -0.72 0.93
N TRP A 54 -36.03 -0.09 2.07
CA TRP A 54 -34.99 0.93 2.18
C TRP A 54 -33.59 0.48 1.74
N PRO A 55 -33.06 -0.72 2.08
CA PRO A 55 -31.76 -1.18 1.58
C PRO A 55 -31.67 -1.15 0.04
N HIS A 56 -32.76 -1.50 -0.65
CA HIS A 56 -32.82 -1.49 -2.11
C HIS A 56 -32.85 -0.05 -2.65
N VAL A 57 -33.64 0.83 -2.03
CA VAL A 57 -33.69 2.25 -2.39
C VAL A 57 -32.32 2.89 -2.21
N ALA A 58 -31.68 2.69 -1.06
CA ALA A 58 -30.34 3.18 -0.75
C ALA A 58 -29.32 2.70 -1.79
N TYR A 59 -29.35 1.43 -2.17
CA TYR A 59 -28.47 0.88 -3.21
C TYR A 59 -28.70 1.53 -4.59
N GLN A 60 -29.96 1.74 -4.98
CA GLN A 60 -30.28 2.43 -6.24
C GLN A 60 -29.80 3.87 -6.24
N LEU A 61 -29.95 4.59 -5.11
CA LEU A 61 -29.46 5.95 -4.95
C LEU A 61 -27.93 6.01 -5.04
N ALA A 62 -27.21 5.07 -4.40
CA ALA A 62 -25.76 5.00 -4.45
C ALA A 62 -25.24 4.66 -5.86
N ARG A 63 -25.91 3.74 -6.56
CA ARG A 63 -25.54 3.32 -7.92
C ARG A 63 -25.73 4.42 -8.96
N ARG A 64 -26.76 5.26 -8.81
CA ARG A 64 -27.06 6.38 -9.72
C ARG A 64 -26.26 7.66 -9.40
N ALA A 65 -25.58 7.72 -8.26
CA ALA A 65 -24.84 8.90 -7.85
C ALA A 65 -23.54 9.09 -8.65
N LYS A 66 -23.17 10.35 -8.92
CA LYS A 66 -21.89 10.72 -9.54
C LYS A 66 -20.69 10.20 -8.74
N VAL A 67 -20.80 10.22 -7.41
CA VAL A 67 -19.80 9.68 -6.48
C VAL A 67 -20.48 8.71 -5.50
N PRO A 68 -20.43 7.40 -5.75
CA PRO A 68 -21.13 6.39 -4.93
C PRO A 68 -20.78 6.45 -3.44
N LEU A 69 -19.52 6.76 -3.08
CA LEU A 69 -19.07 6.83 -1.69
C LEU A 69 -19.82 7.89 -0.87
N HIS A 70 -20.01 9.09 -1.42
CA HIS A 70 -20.74 10.15 -0.72
C HIS A 70 -22.23 9.79 -0.56
N ALA A 71 -22.82 9.13 -1.56
CA ALA A 71 -24.19 8.65 -1.45
C ALA A 71 -24.32 7.56 -0.38
N GLU A 72 -23.34 6.66 -0.26
CA GLU A 72 -23.32 5.68 0.84
C GLU A 72 -23.17 6.34 2.21
N HIS A 73 -22.29 7.34 2.37
CA HIS A 73 -22.21 8.09 3.63
C HIS A 73 -23.57 8.70 4.00
N ARG A 74 -24.25 9.35 3.05
CA ARG A 74 -25.59 9.91 3.29
C ARG A 74 -26.60 8.83 3.68
N ASN A 75 -26.62 7.70 2.97
CA ASN A 75 -27.55 6.62 3.27
C ASN A 75 -27.32 6.02 4.68
N ASN A 76 -26.06 5.89 5.12
CA ASN A 76 -25.77 5.44 6.49
C ASN A 76 -26.16 6.46 7.55
N LEU A 77 -26.09 7.77 7.27
CA LEU A 77 -26.61 8.78 8.19
C LEU A 77 -28.13 8.68 8.32
N VAL A 78 -28.83 8.36 7.23
CA VAL A 78 -30.27 8.07 7.27
C VAL A 78 -30.53 6.80 8.09
N ASP A 79 -29.75 5.73 7.90
CA ASP A 79 -29.84 4.52 8.72
C ASP A 79 -29.64 4.82 10.21
N ALA A 80 -28.62 5.61 10.55
CA ALA A 80 -28.31 6.02 11.92
C ALA A 80 -29.46 6.85 12.54
N PHE A 81 -30.01 7.79 11.78
CA PHE A 81 -31.18 8.56 12.20
C PHE A 81 -32.39 7.66 12.46
N ILE A 82 -32.71 6.74 11.54
CA ILE A 82 -33.84 5.82 11.69
C ILE A 82 -33.61 4.85 12.86
N GLY A 83 -32.37 4.41 13.09
CA GLY A 83 -32.00 3.62 14.26
C GLY A 83 -32.30 4.35 15.56
N GLY A 84 -31.94 5.63 15.67
CA GLY A 84 -32.29 6.47 16.81
C GLY A 84 -33.80 6.65 17.00
N PHE A 85 -34.53 6.86 15.90
CA PHE A 85 -35.99 6.95 15.91
C PHE A 85 -36.64 5.69 16.50
N TRP A 86 -36.18 4.51 16.10
CA TRP A 86 -36.69 3.25 16.65
C TRP A 86 -36.32 3.04 18.11
N VAL A 87 -35.16 3.50 18.58
CA VAL A 87 -34.80 3.43 20.01
C VAL A 87 -35.83 4.16 20.87
N ALA A 88 -36.24 5.35 20.46
CA ALA A 88 -37.29 6.09 21.15
C ALA A 88 -38.66 5.40 21.03
N ALA A 89 -39.02 4.89 19.84
CA ALA A 89 -40.28 4.17 19.62
C ALA A 89 -40.39 2.91 20.48
N MET A 90 -39.30 2.17 20.66
CA MET A 90 -39.18 0.99 21.52
C MET A 90 -39.12 1.34 23.02
N GLN A 91 -39.49 2.56 23.40
CA GLN A 91 -39.57 2.98 24.80
C GLN A 91 -38.23 2.85 25.54
N PHE A 92 -37.11 3.02 24.81
CA PHE A 92 -35.75 2.83 25.33
C PHE A 92 -35.50 1.46 26.00
N ASN A 93 -36.16 0.40 25.51
CA ASN A 93 -35.92 -0.95 26.02
C ASN A 93 -34.42 -1.30 25.92
N PRO A 94 -33.74 -1.71 27.02
CA PRO A 94 -32.27 -1.77 27.06
C PRO A 94 -31.65 -2.65 25.96
N LEU A 95 -32.15 -3.87 25.77
CA LEU A 95 -31.52 -4.84 24.87
C LEU A 95 -31.72 -4.50 23.38
N PRO A 96 -32.96 -4.28 22.87
CA PRO A 96 -33.17 -3.86 21.49
C PRO A 96 -32.50 -2.53 21.15
N SER A 97 -32.49 -1.60 22.11
CA SER A 97 -31.85 -0.30 21.92
C SER A 97 -30.33 -0.45 21.80
N ALA A 98 -29.70 -1.18 22.72
CA ALA A 98 -28.27 -1.45 22.66
C ALA A 98 -27.86 -2.18 21.37
N ALA A 99 -28.65 -3.17 20.94
CA ALA A 99 -28.41 -3.91 19.69
C ALA A 99 -28.48 -2.98 18.46
N THR A 100 -29.51 -2.13 18.39
CA THR A 100 -29.69 -1.17 17.29
C THR A 100 -28.57 -0.13 17.26
N LEU A 101 -28.24 0.48 18.41
CA LEU A 101 -27.17 1.48 18.50
C LEU A 101 -25.80 0.88 18.16
N SER A 102 -25.52 -0.33 18.65
CA SER A 102 -24.27 -1.05 18.33
C SER A 102 -24.16 -1.35 16.83
N MET A 103 -25.26 -1.80 16.21
CA MET A 103 -25.32 -2.01 14.76
C MET A 103 -25.00 -0.73 13.99
N MET A 104 -25.62 0.40 14.36
CA MET A 104 -25.39 1.68 13.69
C MET A 104 -23.96 2.18 13.90
N ALA A 105 -23.40 2.03 15.10
CA ALA A 105 -22.02 2.37 15.39
C ALA A 105 -21.04 1.55 14.53
N MET A 106 -21.24 0.23 14.44
CA MET A 106 -20.44 -0.65 13.61
C MET A 106 -20.50 -0.26 12.12
N ASN A 107 -21.68 0.05 11.59
CA ASN A 107 -21.84 0.55 10.22
C ASN A 107 -21.05 1.84 9.99
N ASN A 108 -21.16 2.80 10.91
CA ASN A 108 -20.48 4.09 10.79
C ASN A 108 -18.96 3.94 10.80
N VAL A 109 -18.42 3.12 11.70
CA VAL A 109 -16.99 2.83 11.78
C VAL A 109 -16.49 2.10 10.53
N ALA A 110 -17.22 1.09 10.06
CA ALA A 110 -16.84 0.30 8.89
C ALA A 110 -16.73 1.13 7.60
N ILE A 111 -17.43 2.28 7.53
CA ILE A 111 -17.57 3.07 6.30
C ILE A 111 -16.72 4.35 6.35
N GLY A 112 -16.75 5.08 7.47
CA GLY A 112 -16.08 6.38 7.59
C GLY A 112 -15.15 6.51 8.80
N GLY A 113 -14.90 5.42 9.52
CA GLY A 113 -14.03 5.41 10.70
C GLY A 113 -14.57 6.22 11.88
N LEU A 114 -13.69 6.55 12.83
CA LEU A 114 -14.07 7.15 14.11
C LEU A 114 -14.64 8.57 13.98
N ARG A 115 -14.18 9.35 12.99
CA ARG A 115 -14.74 10.69 12.73
C ARG A 115 -16.19 10.62 12.26
N PHE A 116 -16.51 9.65 11.41
CA PHE A 116 -17.86 9.46 10.91
C PHE A 116 -18.80 8.88 11.97
N LEU A 117 -18.28 8.07 12.90
CA LEU A 117 -19.03 7.61 14.08
C LEU A 117 -19.63 8.80 14.85
N LEU A 118 -18.87 9.88 15.09
CA LEU A 118 -19.37 11.06 15.81
C LEU A 118 -20.56 11.71 15.10
N VAL A 119 -20.49 11.86 13.78
CA VAL A 119 -21.60 12.40 12.98
C VAL A 119 -22.82 11.47 13.02
N GLY A 120 -22.58 10.16 12.99
CA GLY A 120 -23.62 9.15 13.14
C GLY A 120 -24.29 9.14 14.51
N VAL A 121 -23.55 9.42 15.59
CA VAL A 121 -24.12 9.60 16.94
C VAL A 121 -25.03 10.82 16.98
N VAL A 122 -24.63 11.94 16.36
CA VAL A 122 -25.50 13.12 16.25
C VAL A 122 -26.79 12.78 15.48
N ALA A 123 -26.69 12.04 14.37
CA ALA A 123 -27.86 11.59 13.62
C ALA A 123 -28.79 10.70 14.47
N GLN A 124 -28.25 9.80 15.28
CA GLN A 124 -29.02 8.96 16.20
C GLN A 124 -29.74 9.79 17.27
N ILE A 125 -29.06 10.78 17.87
CA ILE A 125 -29.68 11.67 18.88
C ILE A 125 -30.84 12.46 18.25
N LEU A 126 -30.66 12.99 17.04
CA LEU A 126 -31.73 13.67 16.31
C LEU A 126 -32.91 12.72 16.02
N GLY A 127 -32.60 11.48 15.63
CA GLY A 127 -33.60 10.44 15.42
C GLY A 127 -34.41 10.13 16.68
N MET A 128 -33.73 9.97 17.82
CA MET A 128 -34.37 9.76 19.12
C MET A 128 -35.27 10.94 19.50
N GLY A 129 -34.85 12.18 19.23
CA GLY A 129 -35.66 13.36 19.46
C GLY A 129 -36.97 13.34 18.66
N VAL A 130 -36.90 13.03 17.37
CA VAL A 130 -38.10 12.91 16.51
C VAL A 130 -38.99 11.75 16.94
N GLY A 131 -38.42 10.57 17.24
CA GLY A 131 -39.19 9.44 17.75
C GLY A 131 -39.86 9.73 19.09
N GLY A 132 -39.18 10.49 19.96
CA GLY A 132 -39.70 10.94 21.24
C GLY A 132 -40.94 11.82 21.12
N LEU A 133 -40.97 12.71 20.13
CA LEU A 133 -42.13 13.55 19.83
C LEU A 133 -43.32 12.74 19.29
N VAL A 134 -43.07 11.65 18.57
CA VAL A 134 -44.12 10.83 17.93
C VAL A 134 -44.74 9.82 18.91
N PHE A 135 -43.91 9.17 19.75
CA PHE A 135 -44.34 8.05 20.60
C PHE A 135 -44.39 8.37 22.09
N THR A 136 -43.96 9.57 22.51
CA THR A 136 -43.95 10.05 23.92
C THR A 136 -43.46 8.99 24.92
N PRO A 137 -42.16 8.64 24.88
CA PRO A 137 -41.69 7.43 25.53
C PRO A 137 -41.60 7.54 27.07
N THR A 138 -41.93 6.45 27.77
CA THR A 138 -42.01 6.34 29.23
C THR A 138 -40.89 5.52 29.88
N PHE A 139 -39.85 5.13 29.13
CA PHE A 139 -38.69 4.31 29.56
C PHE A 139 -39.08 2.98 30.25
N ILE A 140 -38.91 1.86 29.55
CA ILE A 140 -39.26 0.52 30.08
C ILE A 140 -37.99 -0.32 30.24
N PRO A 141 -37.51 -0.55 31.49
CA PRO A 141 -36.24 -1.22 31.73
C PRO A 141 -36.29 -2.75 31.61
N SER A 142 -37.48 -3.36 31.52
CA SER A 142 -37.65 -4.81 31.43
C SER A 142 -37.65 -5.30 29.99
N THR A 143 -36.91 -6.38 29.72
CA THR A 143 -36.89 -7.04 28.41
C THR A 143 -37.58 -8.40 28.50
N THR A 144 -38.55 -8.65 27.62
CA THR A 144 -39.29 -9.92 27.58
C THR A 144 -38.49 -11.03 26.89
N PRO A 145 -38.76 -12.32 27.16
CA PRO A 145 -38.09 -13.43 26.46
C PRO A 145 -38.19 -13.34 24.93
N LEU A 146 -39.35 -12.91 24.40
CA LEU A 146 -39.53 -12.71 22.95
C LEU A 146 -38.54 -11.68 22.38
N GLN A 147 -38.39 -10.53 23.05
CA GLN A 147 -37.44 -9.48 22.67
C GLN A 147 -35.99 -9.97 22.77
N MET A 148 -35.66 -10.76 23.80
CA MET A 148 -34.33 -11.34 23.97
C MET A 148 -33.96 -12.25 22.79
N PHE A 149 -34.81 -13.22 22.47
CA PHE A 149 -34.55 -14.13 21.36
C PHE A 149 -34.56 -13.43 20.00
N ALA A 150 -35.42 -12.42 19.80
CA ALA A 150 -35.50 -11.67 18.56
C ALA A 150 -34.22 -10.87 18.24
N CYS A 151 -33.49 -10.39 19.26
CA CYS A 151 -32.25 -9.62 19.04
C CYS A 151 -30.99 -10.51 18.99
N MET A 152 -31.07 -11.80 19.35
CA MET A 152 -29.91 -12.73 19.27
C MET A 152 -29.31 -12.85 17.86
N PRO A 153 -30.10 -13.05 16.78
CA PRO A 153 -29.54 -13.08 15.43
C PRO A 153 -28.81 -11.79 15.08
N LEU A 154 -29.34 -10.63 15.46
CA LEU A 154 -28.70 -9.34 15.24
C LEU A 154 -27.39 -9.20 16.04
N LEU A 155 -27.33 -9.68 17.27
CA LEU A 155 -26.13 -9.59 18.11
C LEU A 155 -25.04 -10.60 17.74
N ILE A 156 -25.39 -11.71 17.11
CA ILE A 156 -24.44 -12.78 16.76
C ILE A 156 -24.07 -12.71 15.27
N VAL A 157 -25.05 -12.83 14.38
CA VAL A 157 -24.83 -12.99 12.95
C VAL A 157 -24.28 -11.70 12.33
N TYR A 158 -24.80 -10.55 12.74
CA TYR A 158 -24.43 -9.29 12.12
C TYR A 158 -22.97 -8.86 12.41
N PRO A 159 -22.47 -8.84 13.66
CA PRO A 159 -21.06 -8.54 13.92
C PRO A 159 -20.10 -9.51 13.23
N LEU A 160 -20.43 -10.81 13.20
CA LEU A 160 -19.61 -11.82 12.53
C LEU A 160 -19.52 -11.59 11.03
N THR A 161 -20.65 -11.31 10.38
CA THR A 161 -20.68 -11.05 8.93
C THR A 161 -19.95 -9.76 8.56
N LEU A 162 -20.14 -8.68 9.33
CA LEU A 162 -19.44 -7.42 9.10
C LEU A 162 -17.93 -7.55 9.38
N GLY A 163 -17.55 -8.24 10.46
CA GLY A 163 -16.16 -8.52 10.82
C GLY A 163 -15.44 -9.33 9.75
N TRP A 164 -16.05 -10.42 9.27
CA TRP A 164 -15.52 -11.24 8.18
C TRP A 164 -15.35 -10.41 6.89
N LEU A 165 -16.33 -9.56 6.56
CA LEU A 165 -16.25 -8.70 5.39
C LEU A 165 -15.09 -7.70 5.49
N CYS A 166 -14.91 -7.07 6.66
CA CYS A 166 -13.80 -6.14 6.91
C CYS A 166 -12.44 -6.85 6.83
N PHE A 167 -12.31 -8.03 7.44
CA PHE A 167 -11.09 -8.84 7.40
C PHE A 167 -10.70 -9.24 5.96
N ARG A 168 -11.68 -9.70 5.17
CA ARG A 168 -11.46 -10.07 3.77
C ARG A 168 -11.03 -8.87 2.92
N GLN A 169 -11.52 -7.66 3.23
CA GLN A 169 -11.10 -6.44 2.55
C GLN A 169 -9.66 -6.06 2.91
N ALA A 170 -9.31 -6.07 4.19
CA ALA A 170 -7.96 -5.75 4.66
C ALA A 170 -6.91 -6.67 4.00
N THR A 171 -7.19 -7.98 3.94
CA THR A 171 -6.30 -8.96 3.31
C THR A 171 -6.19 -8.77 1.80
N THR A 172 -7.30 -8.49 1.11
CA THR A 172 -7.29 -8.23 -0.35
C THR A 172 -6.49 -6.97 -0.68
N LEU A 173 -6.69 -5.89 0.06
CA LEU A 173 -5.94 -4.65 -0.11
C LEU A 173 -4.44 -4.87 0.13
N GLY A 174 -4.07 -5.65 1.16
CA GLY A 174 -2.69 -6.01 1.43
C GLY A 174 -2.04 -6.78 0.27
N ARG A 175 -2.76 -7.73 -0.34
CA ARG A 175 -2.27 -8.48 -1.52
C ARG A 175 -2.08 -7.58 -2.74
N GLN A 176 -3.07 -6.75 -3.06
CA GLN A 176 -2.97 -5.82 -4.19
C GLN A 176 -1.80 -4.84 -4.02
N ASN A 177 -1.57 -4.36 -2.81
CA ASN A 177 -0.42 -3.49 -2.55
C ASN A 177 0.91 -4.24 -2.77
N ARG A 178 1.02 -5.50 -2.31
CA ARG A 178 2.21 -6.32 -2.57
C ARG A 178 2.43 -6.58 -4.06
N GLU A 179 1.38 -6.85 -4.82
CA GLU A 179 1.46 -7.00 -6.28
C GLU A 179 1.91 -5.71 -6.96
N LEU A 180 1.38 -4.56 -6.56
CA LEU A 180 1.81 -3.26 -7.08
C LEU A 180 3.28 -2.99 -6.77
N LEU A 181 3.73 -3.32 -5.56
CA LEU A 181 5.14 -3.20 -5.18
C LEU A 181 6.03 -4.16 -5.97
N ALA A 182 5.58 -5.40 -6.23
CA ALA A 182 6.30 -6.37 -7.05
C ALA A 182 6.39 -5.94 -8.53
N LEU A 183 5.39 -5.22 -9.04
CA LEU A 183 5.39 -4.63 -10.37
C LEU A 183 6.15 -3.30 -10.46
N SER A 184 6.60 -2.74 -9.33
CA SER A 184 7.45 -1.55 -9.36
C SER A 184 8.74 -1.89 -10.08
N ARG A 185 9.13 -1.08 -11.07
CA ARG A 185 10.45 -1.19 -11.72
C ARG A 185 11.53 -0.37 -11.00
N THR A 186 11.14 0.43 -10.01
CA THR A 186 12.04 1.36 -9.33
C THR A 186 12.18 1.02 -7.85
N ASP A 187 13.38 1.22 -7.32
CA ASP A 187 13.66 1.16 -5.88
C ASP A 187 13.05 2.38 -5.19
N SER A 188 12.30 2.15 -4.10
CA SER A 188 11.54 3.21 -3.42
C SER A 188 12.40 4.25 -2.71
N LEU A 189 13.62 3.90 -2.31
CA LEU A 189 14.53 4.80 -1.58
C LEU A 189 15.33 5.69 -2.52
N THR A 190 15.87 5.10 -3.59
CA THR A 190 16.80 5.76 -4.52
C THR A 190 16.11 6.27 -5.79
N GLY A 191 14.97 5.68 -6.16
CA GLY A 191 14.29 5.93 -7.42
C GLY A 191 15.13 5.54 -8.64
N LEU A 192 16.13 4.68 -8.48
CA LEU A 192 16.80 3.97 -9.59
C LEU A 192 15.98 2.75 -9.97
N LEU A 193 16.38 2.03 -11.02
CA LEU A 193 15.82 0.70 -11.27
C LEU A 193 16.08 -0.20 -10.07
N ASN A 194 15.13 -1.06 -9.73
CA ASN A 194 15.39 -2.11 -8.76
C ASN A 194 16.16 -3.27 -9.41
N HIS A 195 16.66 -4.19 -8.58
CA HIS A 195 17.39 -5.40 -9.00
C HIS A 195 16.77 -6.10 -10.22
N GLY A 196 15.46 -6.39 -10.18
CA GLY A 196 14.77 -7.08 -11.27
C GLY A 196 14.74 -6.26 -12.57
N ALA A 197 14.32 -5.00 -12.49
CA ALA A 197 14.19 -4.15 -13.66
C ALA A 197 15.55 -3.79 -14.28
N TRP A 198 16.62 -3.71 -13.49
CA TRP A 198 17.97 -3.52 -14.00
C TRP A 198 18.49 -4.78 -14.70
N LYS A 199 18.25 -5.97 -14.13
CA LYS A 199 18.63 -7.24 -14.76
C LYS A 199 17.92 -7.45 -16.11
N ASP A 200 16.66 -7.03 -16.22
CA ASP A 200 15.96 -7.02 -17.52
C ASP A 200 16.70 -6.16 -18.56
N GLN A 201 17.21 -4.99 -18.15
CA GLN A 201 17.95 -4.09 -19.04
C GLN A 201 19.32 -4.64 -19.41
N LEU A 202 19.98 -5.33 -18.47
CA LEU A 202 21.25 -6.01 -18.72
C LEU A 202 21.09 -7.07 -19.83
N GLU A 203 20.03 -7.89 -19.75
CA GLU A 203 19.76 -8.91 -20.78
C GLU A 203 19.50 -8.26 -22.14
N VAL A 204 18.69 -7.20 -22.18
CA VAL A 204 18.41 -6.46 -23.42
C VAL A 204 19.70 -5.90 -24.04
N GLU A 205 20.57 -5.31 -23.22
CA GLU A 205 21.84 -4.75 -23.67
C GLU A 205 22.80 -5.85 -24.13
N PHE A 206 22.92 -6.95 -23.39
CA PHE A 206 23.77 -8.08 -23.78
C PHE A 206 23.38 -8.64 -25.16
N GLN A 207 22.08 -8.84 -25.40
CA GLN A 207 21.57 -9.27 -26.70
C GLN A 207 21.82 -8.24 -27.80
N ARG A 208 21.84 -6.95 -27.47
CA ARG A 208 22.19 -5.88 -28.41
C ARG A 208 23.66 -5.95 -28.81
N CYS A 209 24.57 -6.05 -27.83
CA CYS A 209 26.01 -6.18 -28.05
C CYS A 209 26.34 -7.43 -28.87
N GLN A 210 25.73 -8.58 -28.57
CA GLN A 210 25.89 -9.81 -29.35
C GLN A 210 25.50 -9.63 -30.83
N ARG A 211 24.39 -8.95 -31.11
CA ARG A 211 23.94 -8.71 -32.50
C ARG A 211 24.82 -7.72 -33.26
N GLN A 212 25.28 -6.67 -32.59
CA GLN A 212 26.01 -5.58 -33.24
C GLN A 212 27.52 -5.82 -33.29
N GLN A 213 28.03 -6.82 -32.54
CA GLN A 213 29.47 -7.01 -32.31
C GLN A 213 30.14 -5.71 -31.82
N GLN A 214 29.36 -4.91 -31.10
CA GLN A 214 29.74 -3.59 -30.61
C GLN A 214 29.58 -3.61 -29.10
N GLY A 215 30.65 -3.20 -28.40
CA GLY A 215 30.80 -3.46 -26.97
C GLY A 215 30.11 -2.43 -26.08
N GLY A 216 30.08 -2.76 -24.80
CA GLY A 216 29.76 -1.85 -23.69
C GLY A 216 30.52 -2.30 -22.45
N ALA A 217 30.25 -1.65 -21.32
CA ALA A 217 30.76 -2.09 -20.03
C ALA A 217 29.64 -2.10 -19.00
N ILE A 218 29.80 -2.92 -17.97
CA ILE A 218 28.95 -2.85 -16.78
C ILE A 218 29.79 -2.63 -15.53
N ALA A 219 29.24 -1.90 -14.57
CA ALA A 219 29.83 -1.65 -13.28
C ALA A 219 28.96 -2.23 -12.17
N LEU A 220 29.57 -2.95 -11.23
CA LEU A 220 29.02 -3.24 -9.91
C LEU A 220 29.72 -2.36 -8.88
N ILE A 221 28.94 -1.70 -8.04
CA ILE A 221 29.39 -0.67 -7.11
C ILE A 221 28.91 -1.05 -5.71
N ASP A 222 29.79 -1.04 -4.73
CA ASP A 222 29.46 -1.30 -3.33
C ASP A 222 29.90 -0.14 -2.44
N ILE A 223 29.07 0.21 -1.47
CA ILE A 223 29.43 1.21 -0.46
C ILE A 223 30.27 0.54 0.62
N ASP A 224 31.54 0.94 0.71
CA ASP A 224 32.47 0.36 1.66
C ASP A 224 31.99 0.57 3.10
N HIS A 225 32.02 -0.51 3.89
CA HIS A 225 31.70 -0.49 5.32
C HIS A 225 30.27 0.01 5.63
N PHE A 226 29.31 -0.12 4.72
CA PHE A 226 27.94 0.38 4.91
C PHE A 226 27.27 -0.12 6.20
N LYS A 227 27.50 -1.39 6.58
CA LYS A 227 27.01 -1.92 7.86
C LYS A 227 27.54 -1.13 9.06
N ILE A 228 28.83 -0.79 9.08
CA ILE A 228 29.45 0.00 10.15
C ILE A 228 28.84 1.41 10.20
N ILE A 229 28.53 2.00 9.05
CA ILE A 229 27.86 3.30 8.97
C ILE A 229 26.48 3.22 9.65
N ASN A 230 25.68 2.21 9.34
CA ASN A 230 24.38 2.01 9.99
C ASN A 230 24.51 1.76 11.49
N ASP A 231 25.47 0.95 11.90
CA ASP A 231 25.66 0.59 13.31
C ASP A 231 26.16 1.80 14.13
N THR A 232 26.95 2.70 13.53
CA THR A 232 27.56 3.85 14.21
C THR A 232 26.68 5.11 14.18
N TYR A 233 26.05 5.39 13.04
CA TYR A 233 25.31 6.64 12.78
C TYR A 233 23.79 6.43 12.64
N GLY A 234 23.33 5.18 12.71
CA GLY A 234 21.92 4.80 12.56
C GLY A 234 21.46 4.64 11.11
N HIS A 235 20.38 3.89 10.91
CA HIS A 235 19.83 3.60 9.58
C HIS A 235 19.43 4.85 8.77
N VAL A 236 19.04 5.94 9.45
CA VAL A 236 18.70 7.20 8.77
C VAL A 236 19.93 7.79 8.07
N ALA A 237 21.12 7.67 8.66
CA ALA A 237 22.37 8.11 8.02
C ALA A 237 22.71 7.23 6.82
N GLY A 238 22.58 5.91 6.93
CA GLY A 238 22.76 4.99 5.80
C GLY A 238 21.82 5.30 4.62
N ASP A 239 20.54 5.58 4.91
CA ASP A 239 19.57 6.01 3.89
C ASP A 239 19.99 7.30 3.17
N ILE A 240 20.59 8.25 3.88
CA ILE A 240 21.13 9.49 3.30
C ILE A 240 22.27 9.17 2.34
N VAL A 241 23.22 8.33 2.75
CA VAL A 241 24.34 7.87 1.90
C VAL A 241 23.83 7.22 0.61
N LEU A 242 22.86 6.31 0.70
CA LEU A 242 22.25 5.64 -0.45
C LEU A 242 21.58 6.64 -1.42
N ARG A 243 20.85 7.63 -0.89
CA ARG A 243 20.23 8.68 -1.70
C ARG A 243 21.27 9.57 -2.39
N HIS A 244 22.38 9.88 -1.72
CA HIS A 244 23.47 10.67 -2.31
C HIS A 244 24.15 9.94 -3.47
N LEU A 245 24.47 8.66 -3.30
CA LEU A 245 25.05 7.86 -4.37
C LEU A 245 24.10 7.81 -5.58
N SER A 246 22.82 7.54 -5.32
CA SER A 246 21.80 7.53 -6.38
C SER A 246 21.70 8.85 -7.13
N LYS A 247 21.71 9.98 -6.41
CA LYS A 247 21.67 11.31 -7.02
C LYS A 247 22.90 11.54 -7.90
N MET A 248 24.09 11.16 -7.43
CA MET A 248 25.30 11.31 -8.24
C MET A 248 25.33 10.41 -9.46
N LEU A 249 24.85 9.16 -9.36
CA LEU A 249 24.69 8.31 -10.53
C LEU A 249 23.79 8.99 -11.56
N LYS A 250 22.62 9.51 -11.16
CA LYS A 250 21.70 10.22 -12.06
C LYS A 250 22.30 11.49 -12.70
N GLN A 251 23.23 12.15 -12.01
CA GLN A 251 23.83 13.41 -12.47
C GLN A 251 25.07 13.22 -13.36
N ASN A 252 25.81 12.13 -13.18
CA ASN A 252 27.07 11.90 -13.88
C ASN A 252 26.96 10.89 -15.03
N LEU A 253 25.83 10.16 -15.12
CA LEU A 253 25.57 9.21 -16.18
C LEU A 253 24.93 9.87 -17.40
N ARG A 254 25.23 9.35 -18.59
CA ARG A 254 24.64 9.78 -19.87
C ARG A 254 23.18 9.32 -19.94
N ALA A 255 22.40 9.92 -20.84
CA ALA A 255 20.99 9.54 -21.03
C ALA A 255 20.80 8.07 -21.46
N THR A 256 21.81 7.46 -22.08
CA THR A 256 21.83 6.06 -22.51
C THR A 256 22.25 5.10 -21.40
N ASP A 257 22.91 5.59 -20.35
CA ASP A 257 23.43 4.75 -19.28
C ASP A 257 22.30 4.37 -18.32
N VAL A 258 22.33 3.15 -17.80
CA VAL A 258 21.24 2.60 -16.98
C VAL A 258 21.75 2.22 -15.61
N ALA A 259 21.29 2.96 -14.58
CA ALA A 259 21.63 2.68 -13.19
C ALA A 259 20.50 1.98 -12.42
N GLY A 260 20.89 1.03 -11.58
CA GLY A 260 20.02 0.27 -10.69
C GLY A 260 20.59 0.15 -9.28
N ARG A 261 19.72 -0.14 -8.32
CA ARG A 261 20.11 -0.64 -7.00
C ARG A 261 19.95 -2.16 -7.00
N TYR A 262 21.08 -2.85 -6.99
CA TYR A 262 21.18 -4.30 -7.11
C TYR A 262 20.89 -5.00 -5.78
N GLY A 263 21.38 -4.42 -4.67
CA GLY A 263 21.28 -4.97 -3.33
C GLY A 263 21.10 -3.90 -2.26
N GLY A 264 21.30 -4.25 -0.98
CA GLY A 264 21.14 -3.33 0.13
C GLY A 264 22.01 -2.07 -0.03
N ASP A 265 23.29 -2.26 -0.26
CA ASP A 265 24.34 -1.26 -0.46
C ASP A 265 25.00 -1.34 -1.84
N GLU A 266 24.52 -2.24 -2.69
CA GLU A 266 25.06 -2.52 -4.01
C GLU A 266 24.27 -1.80 -5.11
N PHE A 267 24.99 -1.16 -6.00
CA PHE A 267 24.49 -0.45 -7.17
C PHE A 267 25.12 -1.03 -8.42
N CYS A 268 24.45 -0.84 -9.55
CA CYS A 268 24.89 -1.37 -10.81
C CYS A 268 24.63 -0.36 -11.93
N VAL A 269 25.51 -0.33 -12.93
CA VAL A 269 25.42 0.58 -14.07
C VAL A 269 25.72 -0.18 -15.34
N ILE A 270 24.88 0.02 -16.36
CA ILE A 270 25.14 -0.40 -17.73
C ILE A 270 25.62 0.83 -18.49
N LEU A 271 26.74 0.70 -19.19
CA LEU A 271 27.40 1.76 -19.97
C LEU A 271 27.44 1.33 -21.45
N PRO A 272 26.35 1.54 -22.19
CA PRO A 272 26.30 1.20 -23.61
C PRO A 272 27.35 1.93 -24.43
N ASP A 273 27.91 1.25 -25.43
CA ASP A 273 28.85 1.80 -26.41
C ASP A 273 30.05 2.53 -25.79
N LEU A 274 30.42 2.16 -24.56
CA LEU A 274 31.53 2.75 -23.84
C LEU A 274 32.65 1.71 -23.67
N PRO A 275 33.84 1.93 -24.24
CA PRO A 275 34.97 1.03 -24.05
C PRO A 275 35.42 1.04 -22.59
N LEU A 276 36.06 -0.06 -22.16
CA LEU A 276 36.46 -0.28 -20.76
C LEU A 276 37.25 0.89 -20.17
N ASN A 277 38.18 1.47 -20.91
CA ASN A 277 39.01 2.59 -20.44
C ASN A 277 38.17 3.85 -20.15
N GLY A 278 37.15 4.11 -20.99
CA GLY A 278 36.22 5.22 -20.79
C GLY A 278 35.27 4.96 -19.61
N ALA A 279 34.83 3.71 -19.47
CA ALA A 279 34.02 3.28 -18.31
C ALA A 279 34.82 3.40 -16.99
N ALA A 280 36.09 2.98 -17.00
CA ALA A 280 37.01 3.10 -15.87
C ALA A 280 37.18 4.57 -15.46
N ALA A 281 37.48 5.46 -16.41
CA ALA A 281 37.63 6.88 -16.14
C ALA A 281 36.34 7.50 -15.54
N ALA A 282 35.17 7.13 -16.06
CA ALA A 282 33.88 7.61 -15.54
C ALA A 282 33.60 7.11 -14.11
N MET A 283 33.88 5.84 -13.84
CA MET A 283 33.68 5.25 -12.51
C MET A 283 34.70 5.75 -11.48
N GLU A 284 35.93 6.02 -11.90
CA GLU A 284 36.97 6.62 -11.05
C GLU A 284 36.56 8.04 -10.63
N ALA A 285 36.08 8.84 -11.58
CA ALA A 285 35.55 10.18 -11.29
C ALA A 285 34.34 10.16 -10.34
N LEU A 286 33.46 9.16 -10.48
CA LEU A 286 32.34 8.96 -9.54
C LEU A 286 32.84 8.60 -8.14
N ARG A 287 33.79 7.66 -8.05
CA ARG A 287 34.42 7.22 -6.80
C ARG A 287 35.05 8.40 -6.05
N ASP A 288 35.87 9.19 -6.72
CA ASP A 288 36.54 10.36 -6.14
C ASP A 288 35.54 11.40 -5.64
N ARG A 289 34.52 11.71 -6.45
CA ARG A 289 33.46 12.66 -6.06
C ARG A 289 32.72 12.16 -4.83
N PHE A 290 32.38 10.87 -4.75
CA PHE A 290 31.70 10.29 -3.59
C PHE A 290 32.56 10.30 -2.34
N ALA A 291 33.84 9.97 -2.45
CA ALA A 291 34.79 10.05 -1.35
C ALA A 291 34.97 11.48 -0.81
N SER A 292 34.78 12.49 -1.66
CA SER A 292 34.87 13.91 -1.28
C SER A 292 33.60 14.51 -0.65
N LEU A 293 32.49 13.76 -0.59
CA LEU A 293 31.23 14.28 -0.04
C LEU A 293 31.35 14.51 1.47
N GLY A 294 31.03 15.74 1.90
CA GLY A 294 30.80 16.06 3.29
C GLY A 294 29.33 15.81 3.68
N TYR A 295 29.11 15.20 4.84
CA TYR A 295 27.78 14.97 5.40
C TYR A 295 27.51 15.98 6.52
N GLU A 296 26.63 16.96 6.28
CA GLU A 296 26.37 18.07 7.22
C GLU A 296 25.98 17.58 8.63
N GLN A 297 25.15 16.54 8.70
CA GLN A 297 24.67 15.95 9.95
C GLN A 297 25.71 15.05 10.63
N SER A 298 26.81 14.71 9.95
CA SER A 298 27.86 13.83 10.45
C SER A 298 29.21 14.18 9.83
N PRO A 299 29.86 15.28 10.24
CA PRO A 299 31.09 15.78 9.60
C PRO A 299 32.28 14.81 9.61
N GLY A 300 32.27 13.81 10.50
CA GLY A 300 33.28 12.75 10.58
C GLY A 300 33.01 11.52 9.69
N LEU A 301 31.84 11.45 9.04
CA LEU A 301 31.46 10.33 8.20
C LEU A 301 32.27 10.35 6.89
N LYS A 302 33.16 9.38 6.73
CA LYS A 302 33.88 9.12 5.47
C LYS A 302 33.29 7.88 4.83
N VAL A 303 32.95 7.98 3.55
CA VAL A 303 32.36 6.89 2.78
C VAL A 303 33.12 6.76 1.47
N SER A 304 33.42 5.54 1.07
CA SER A 304 34.07 5.23 -0.21
C SER A 304 33.30 4.16 -0.97
N LEU A 305 33.68 3.95 -2.23
CA LEU A 305 33.09 2.94 -3.10
C LEU A 305 34.17 1.96 -3.56
N SER A 306 33.82 0.68 -3.54
CA SER A 306 34.53 -0.35 -4.33
C SER A 306 33.74 -0.60 -5.61
N ILE A 307 34.41 -0.63 -6.76
CA ILE A 307 33.77 -0.76 -8.07
C ILE A 307 34.45 -1.86 -8.88
N GLY A 308 33.67 -2.82 -9.36
CA GLY A 308 34.08 -3.81 -10.34
C GLY A 308 33.51 -3.51 -11.71
N LEU A 309 34.37 -3.42 -12.73
CA LEU A 309 34.00 -3.18 -14.12
C LEU A 309 34.29 -4.40 -14.99
N ALA A 310 33.37 -4.73 -15.88
CA ALA A 310 33.58 -5.75 -16.91
C ALA A 310 33.21 -5.23 -18.29
N ALA A 311 34.13 -5.38 -19.25
CA ALA A 311 33.85 -5.18 -20.65
C ALA A 311 32.94 -6.28 -21.20
N PHE A 312 32.13 -5.95 -22.21
CA PHE A 312 31.41 -6.97 -22.98
C PHE A 312 32.41 -7.91 -23.64
N ASP A 313 32.23 -9.22 -23.42
CA ASP A 313 32.98 -10.28 -24.08
C ASP A 313 32.04 -11.06 -25.02
N PRO A 314 32.33 -11.12 -26.33
CA PRO A 314 31.50 -11.84 -27.29
C PRO A 314 31.48 -13.36 -27.08
N THR A 315 32.43 -13.91 -26.31
CA THR A 315 32.49 -15.33 -25.96
C THR A 315 31.49 -15.74 -24.87
N HIS A 316 30.90 -14.77 -24.16
CA HIS A 316 29.86 -15.06 -23.18
C HIS A 316 28.59 -15.60 -23.85
N THR A 317 28.02 -16.65 -23.26
CA THR A 317 26.77 -17.26 -23.73
C THR A 317 25.52 -16.54 -23.23
N ASP A 318 25.62 -15.85 -22.10
CA ASP A 318 24.52 -15.10 -21.49
C ASP A 318 25.03 -13.91 -20.68
N ALA A 319 24.11 -13.03 -20.29
CA ALA A 319 24.41 -11.83 -19.51
C ALA A 319 24.86 -12.14 -18.07
N THR A 320 24.62 -13.34 -17.56
CA THR A 320 25.02 -13.75 -16.20
C THR A 320 26.53 -13.92 -16.11
N LEU A 321 27.17 -14.45 -17.15
CA LEU A 321 28.64 -14.51 -17.22
C LEU A 321 29.27 -13.11 -17.24
N TRP A 322 28.69 -12.18 -18.00
CA TRP A 322 29.15 -10.79 -18.01
C TRP A 322 29.03 -10.13 -16.62
N LEU A 323 27.92 -10.39 -15.93
CA LEU A 323 27.71 -9.92 -14.55
C LEU A 323 28.71 -10.55 -13.56
N ASN A 324 28.99 -11.85 -13.71
CA ASN A 324 29.96 -12.57 -12.88
C ASN A 324 31.39 -11.98 -13.03
N ASP A 325 31.75 -11.53 -14.23
CA ASP A 325 33.03 -10.86 -14.42
C ASP A 325 33.15 -9.54 -13.64
N ALA A 326 32.07 -8.75 -13.62
CA ALA A 326 32.02 -7.52 -12.83
C ALA A 326 32.00 -7.82 -11.32
N ASP A 327 31.35 -8.91 -10.90
CA ASP A 327 31.30 -9.32 -9.50
C ASP A 327 32.67 -9.76 -8.99
N GLN A 328 33.40 -10.54 -9.80
CA GLN A 328 34.79 -10.92 -9.50
C GLN A 328 35.71 -9.69 -9.40
N ALA A 329 35.56 -8.72 -10.31
CA ALA A 329 36.29 -7.46 -10.22
C ALA A 329 35.95 -6.67 -8.95
N LEU A 330 34.67 -6.63 -8.56
CA LEU A 330 34.23 -5.98 -7.33
C LEU A 330 34.78 -6.69 -6.08
N TYR A 331 34.78 -8.02 -6.09
CA TYR A 331 35.37 -8.83 -5.02
C TYR A 331 36.86 -8.55 -4.87
N GLU A 332 37.60 -8.47 -5.98
CA GLU A 332 39.00 -8.08 -5.98
C GLU A 332 39.19 -6.65 -5.44
N ALA A 333 38.30 -5.70 -5.79
CA ALA A 333 38.37 -4.34 -5.27
C ALA A 333 38.19 -4.31 -3.74
N LYS A 334 37.25 -5.10 -3.21
CA LYS A 334 36.99 -5.25 -1.78
C LYS A 334 38.14 -5.90 -1.02
N THR A 335 38.83 -6.87 -1.63
CA THR A 335 39.89 -7.65 -0.98
C THR A 335 41.27 -7.00 -1.08
N THR A 336 41.53 -6.21 -2.13
CA THR A 336 42.83 -5.53 -2.33
C THR A 336 42.95 -4.18 -1.63
N GLY A 337 41.93 -3.75 -0.88
CA GLY A 337 42.00 -2.58 0.00
C GLY A 337 40.88 -1.55 -0.18
N ARG A 338 39.82 -1.88 -0.91
CA ARG A 338 38.62 -1.02 -1.11
C ARG A 338 38.93 0.32 -1.76
N ASN A 339 37.92 1.20 -1.86
CA ASN A 339 38.04 2.55 -2.40
C ASN A 339 38.78 2.60 -3.75
N ARG A 340 38.39 1.74 -4.69
CA ARG A 340 39.06 1.61 -5.99
C ARG A 340 38.14 1.04 -7.04
N VAL A 341 38.56 1.23 -8.30
CA VAL A 341 37.98 0.58 -9.47
C VAL A 341 38.89 -0.55 -9.90
N ILE A 342 38.36 -1.76 -10.08
CA ILE A 342 39.06 -2.87 -10.74
C ILE A 342 38.30 -3.23 -12.01
N CYS A 343 39.06 -3.47 -13.07
CA CYS A 343 38.53 -3.78 -14.40
C CYS A 343 38.90 -5.20 -14.80
N ARG A 344 37.98 -5.88 -15.50
CA ARG A 344 38.21 -7.19 -16.10
C ARG A 344 37.90 -7.15 -17.59
N SER A 345 38.80 -7.71 -18.40
CA SER A 345 38.67 -7.87 -19.84
C SER A 345 39.27 -9.23 -20.23
N ASN A 346 38.57 -10.02 -21.04
CA ASN A 346 39.07 -11.30 -21.59
C ASN A 346 39.65 -12.27 -20.53
N GLY A 347 39.00 -12.41 -19.37
CA GLY A 347 39.48 -13.32 -18.31
C GLY A 347 40.80 -12.95 -17.62
N MET A 348 41.46 -11.84 -17.98
CA MET A 348 42.74 -11.38 -17.40
C MET A 348 42.57 -10.08 -16.58
N PRO A 349 43.25 -9.93 -15.42
CA PRO A 349 43.26 -8.69 -14.64
C PRO A 349 43.95 -7.54 -15.39
N TYR A 350 43.43 -6.32 -15.26
CA TYR A 350 43.86 -5.13 -16.01
C TYR A 350 45.25 -4.57 -15.63
N HIS A 351 45.92 -5.11 -14.60
CA HIS A 351 47.24 -4.62 -14.17
C HIS A 351 48.35 -4.75 -15.26
N GLU A 352 48.12 -5.51 -16.32
CA GLU A 352 49.04 -5.65 -17.46
C GLU A 352 48.76 -4.70 -18.65
N LEU A 353 47.67 -3.91 -18.62
CA LEU A 353 47.26 -3.07 -19.76
C LEU A 353 47.75 -1.62 -19.71
N LEU A 354 48.42 -1.21 -18.62
CA LEU A 354 48.92 0.17 -18.45
C LEU A 354 50.43 0.34 -18.62
N ASP A 355 51.20 -0.74 -18.72
CA ASP A 355 52.65 -0.69 -18.99
C ASP A 355 53.00 -1.50 -20.25
N PRO A 356 52.98 -0.90 -21.45
CA PRO A 356 53.73 -1.42 -22.56
C PRO A 356 55.15 -0.86 -22.47
N VAL A 357 56.07 -1.63 -21.87
CA VAL A 357 57.56 -1.48 -21.90
C VAL A 357 58.13 -0.06 -21.80
#